data_AF-A0A2E8UQY0-F1
#
_entry.id   AF-A0A2E8UQY0-F1
#
_cell.length_a   1.000
_cell.length_b   1.000
_cell.length_c   1.000
_cell.angle_alpha   90.00
_cell.angle_beta   90.00
_cell.angle_gamma   90.00
#
_symmetry.space_group_name_H-M   'P 1'
#
loop_
_entity.id
_entity.type
_entity.pdbx_description
1 polymer ?
#
loop_
_entity_poly.entity_id
_entity_poly.type
_entity_poly.pdbx_seq_one_letter_code
_entity_poly.pdbx_strand_id
1 'polypeptide(L)'
;MSELKNEMKSASENMKYEKAALIRDRIKAIENIYEKQQVMGVGFKNTDVINISENEKESWIEVFFIRNGNLLGRENFMMLQTQEESTETIISKFIEQFYYQSSHIPKEIIIPEKLQKKTKLEVWLNEINNEKYNVKIIKPTIGKKLKILNLVKRNAQ
;
A
#
# COMPACT_ATOMS: atom_id res chain seq x y z
N MET A 1 -18.83 14.61 -10.85
CA MET A 1 -18.65 14.74 -9.38
C MET A 1 -19.65 15.70 -8.75
N SER A 2 -19.74 16.95 -9.22
CA SER A 2 -20.74 17.94 -8.73
C SER A 2 -22.18 17.42 -8.85
N GLU A 3 -22.55 16.84 -10.00
CA GLU A 3 -23.89 16.30 -10.25
C GLU A 3 -24.29 15.17 -9.28
N LEU A 4 -23.42 14.17 -9.08
CA LEU A 4 -23.67 13.08 -8.12
C LEU A 4 -23.81 13.59 -6.68
N LYS A 5 -23.00 14.58 -6.28
CA LYS A 5 -23.09 15.21 -4.95
C LYS A 5 -24.43 15.94 -4.78
N ASN A 6 -24.89 16.63 -5.81
CA ASN A 6 -26.20 17.28 -5.82
C ASN A 6 -27.35 16.25 -5.80
N GLU A 7 -27.23 15.15 -6.54
CA GLU A 7 -28.24 14.08 -6.55
C GLU A 7 -28.33 13.35 -5.20
N MET A 8 -27.19 13.09 -4.55
CA MET A 8 -27.14 12.54 -3.19
C MET A 8 -27.82 13.48 -2.19
N LYS A 9 -27.51 14.78 -2.26
CA LYS A 9 -28.08 15.80 -1.37
C LYS A 9 -29.60 15.87 -1.55
N SER A 10 -30.08 15.93 -2.79
CA SER A 10 -31.51 15.93 -3.10
C SER A 10 -32.21 14.64 -2.64
N ALA A 11 -31.59 13.47 -2.78
CA ALA A 11 -32.15 12.22 -2.26
C ALA A 11 -32.27 12.24 -0.72
N SER A 12 -31.29 12.79 -0.02
CA SER A 12 -31.32 12.96 1.44
C SER A 12 -32.39 13.94 1.90
N GLU A 13 -32.53 15.08 1.20
CA GLU A 13 -33.56 16.10 1.48
C GLU A 13 -34.98 15.54 1.29
N ASN A 14 -35.16 14.63 0.33
CA ASN A 14 -36.42 13.94 0.08
C ASN A 14 -36.62 12.68 0.95
N MET A 15 -35.84 12.51 2.03
CA MET A 15 -35.90 11.35 2.94
C MET A 15 -35.67 9.98 2.26
N LYS A 16 -35.07 9.96 1.07
CA LYS A 16 -34.70 8.74 0.33
C LYS A 16 -33.32 8.27 0.74
N TYR A 17 -33.16 7.90 2.01
CA TYR A 17 -31.85 7.61 2.62
C TYR A 17 -31.11 6.45 1.96
N GLU A 18 -31.81 5.41 1.51
CA GLU A 18 -31.20 4.26 0.83
C GLU A 18 -30.60 4.67 -0.53
N LYS A 19 -31.32 5.49 -1.30
CA LYS A 19 -30.80 6.06 -2.56
C LYS A 19 -29.61 6.98 -2.29
N ALA A 20 -29.68 7.82 -1.26
CA ALA A 20 -28.57 8.69 -0.87
C ALA A 20 -27.33 7.88 -0.45
N ALA A 21 -27.51 6.77 0.27
CA ALA A 21 -26.42 5.87 0.66
C ALA A 21 -25.76 5.22 -0.56
N LEU A 22 -26.54 4.71 -1.52
CA LEU A 22 -26.01 4.15 -2.76
C LEU A 22 -25.20 5.17 -3.58
N ILE A 23 -25.70 6.40 -3.71
CA ILE A 23 -24.97 7.46 -4.42
C ILE A 23 -23.71 7.87 -3.67
N ARG A 24 -23.77 7.99 -2.33
CA ARG A 24 -22.60 8.25 -1.47
C ARG A 24 -21.51 7.21 -1.70
N ASP A 25 -21.88 5.94 -1.74
CA ASP A 25 -20.92 4.85 -1.88
C ASP A 25 -20.32 4.84 -3.30
N ARG A 26 -21.09 5.19 -4.34
CA ARG A 26 -20.57 5.46 -5.69
C ARG A 26 -19.59 6.63 -5.75
N ILE A 27 -19.92 7.75 -5.08
CA ILE A 27 -19.03 8.92 -4.99
C ILE A 27 -17.72 8.51 -4.33
N LYS A 28 -17.76 7.79 -3.21
CA LYS A 28 -16.58 7.27 -2.51
C LYS A 28 -15.74 6.36 -3.41
N ALA A 29 -16.35 5.47 -4.18
CA ALA A 29 -15.63 4.61 -5.11
C ALA A 29 -14.87 5.41 -6.17
N ILE A 30 -15.48 6.45 -6.74
CA ILE A 30 -14.85 7.33 -7.73
C ILE A 30 -13.74 8.17 -7.10
N GLU A 31 -13.99 8.77 -5.93
CA GLU A 31 -12.99 9.53 -5.17
C GLU A 31 -11.77 8.67 -4.84
N ASN A 32 -11.96 7.42 -4.42
CA ASN A 32 -10.88 6.48 -4.16
C ASN A 32 -10.04 6.19 -5.41
N ILE A 33 -10.65 6.04 -6.59
CA ILE A 33 -9.92 5.82 -7.85
C ILE A 33 -9.11 7.07 -8.22
N TYR A 34 -9.70 8.25 -8.09
CA TYR A 34 -9.06 9.51 -8.44
C TYR A 34 -7.90 9.86 -7.49
N GLU A 35 -8.06 9.63 -6.19
CA GLU A 35 -7.00 9.81 -5.19
C GLU A 35 -5.83 8.86 -5.45
N LYS A 36 -6.11 7.60 -5.79
CA LYS A 36 -5.08 6.64 -6.24
C LYS A 36 -4.30 7.19 -7.42
N GLN A 37 -4.98 7.61 -8.50
CA GLN A 37 -4.29 8.11 -9.70
C GLN A 37 -3.46 9.38 -9.44
N GLN A 38 -3.96 10.32 -8.62
CA GLN A 38 -3.21 11.52 -8.25
C GLN A 38 -1.95 11.24 -7.44
N VAL A 39 -2.01 10.29 -6.49
CA VAL A 39 -0.86 9.97 -5.64
C VAL A 39 0.23 9.22 -6.43
N MET A 40 -0.16 8.41 -7.41
CA MET A 40 0.77 7.63 -8.25
C MET A 40 1.45 8.49 -9.32
N GLY A 41 0.79 9.57 -9.76
CA GLY A 41 1.33 10.56 -10.68
C GLY A 41 2.58 11.29 -10.17
N VAL A 42 3.70 11.08 -10.86
CA VAL A 42 4.91 11.94 -10.85
C VAL A 42 5.88 11.74 -9.66
N GLY A 43 6.12 10.52 -9.19
CA GLY A 43 7.19 10.31 -8.18
C GLY A 43 7.67 8.88 -7.96
N PHE A 44 6.88 7.88 -8.34
CA PHE A 44 7.15 6.48 -8.05
C PHE A 44 7.50 5.74 -9.34
N LYS A 45 8.79 5.68 -9.71
CA LYS A 45 9.18 5.04 -10.98
C LYS A 45 9.33 3.53 -10.87
N ASN A 46 9.86 3.01 -9.77
CA ASN A 46 9.99 1.58 -9.56
C ASN A 46 9.98 1.33 -8.06
N THR A 47 8.77 1.24 -7.52
CA THR A 47 8.53 1.25 -6.09
C THR A 47 7.50 0.20 -5.74
N ASP A 48 7.78 -0.60 -4.71
CA ASP A 48 6.76 -1.42 -4.07
C ASP A 48 6.37 -0.78 -2.74
N VAL A 49 5.08 -0.75 -2.46
CA VAL A 49 4.54 -0.23 -1.20
C VAL A 49 3.95 -1.40 -0.44
N ILE A 50 4.60 -1.75 0.67
CA ILE A 50 4.17 -2.83 1.56
C ILE A 50 3.41 -2.18 2.70
N ASN A 51 2.29 -2.78 3.09
CA ASN A 51 1.58 -2.44 4.31
C ASN A 51 1.19 -3.71 5.05
N ILE A 52 0.83 -3.57 6.33
CA ILE A 52 0.44 -4.69 7.18
C ILE A 52 -0.76 -4.29 8.01
N SER A 53 -1.70 -5.22 8.16
CA SER A 53 -2.75 -5.20 9.16
C SER A 53 -2.70 -6.50 9.94
N GLU A 54 -2.73 -6.42 11.26
CA GLU A 54 -2.55 -7.56 12.14
C GLU A 54 -3.70 -7.71 13.14
N ASN A 55 -3.98 -8.95 13.51
CA ASN A 55 -4.81 -9.34 14.66
C ASN A 55 -3.97 -10.27 15.58
N GLU A 56 -4.56 -10.82 16.64
CA GLU A 56 -3.83 -11.64 17.62
C GLU A 56 -3.20 -12.95 17.08
N LYS A 57 -3.57 -13.40 15.88
CA LYS A 57 -3.15 -14.70 15.33
C LYS A 57 -2.50 -14.59 13.96
N GLU A 58 -2.86 -13.57 13.18
CA GLU A 58 -2.57 -13.49 11.76
C GLU A 58 -2.21 -12.06 11.35
N SER A 59 -1.31 -11.97 10.38
CA SER A 59 -0.95 -10.74 9.68
C SER A 59 -1.34 -10.82 8.22
N TRP A 60 -2.00 -9.77 7.75
CA TRP A 60 -2.33 -9.54 6.36
C TRP A 60 -1.39 -8.48 5.81
N ILE A 61 -0.61 -8.86 4.81
CA ILE A 61 0.36 -7.99 4.14
C ILE A 61 -0.18 -7.68 2.75
N GLU A 62 -0.30 -6.40 2.42
CA GLU A 62 -0.69 -5.93 1.10
C GLU A 62 0.53 -5.28 0.42
N VAL A 63 0.78 -5.66 -0.83
CA VAL A 63 1.86 -5.11 -1.66
C VAL A 63 1.27 -4.45 -2.89
N PHE A 64 1.58 -3.17 -3.10
CA PHE A 64 1.26 -2.45 -4.34
C PHE A 64 2.51 -2.34 -5.20
N PHE A 65 2.42 -2.80 -6.44
CA PHE A 65 3.52 -2.76 -7.41
C PHE A 65 3.39 -1.53 -8.29
N ILE A 66 4.32 -0.58 -8.18
CA ILE A 66 4.29 0.66 -8.96
C ILE A 66 5.47 0.71 -9.90
N ARG A 67 5.20 0.80 -11.21
CA ARG A 67 6.22 0.92 -12.25
C ARG A 67 5.88 2.08 -13.18
N ASN A 68 6.88 2.89 -13.50
CA ASN A 68 6.77 4.09 -14.32
C ASN A 68 5.64 5.05 -13.89
N GLY A 69 5.36 5.13 -12.58
CA GLY A 69 4.28 5.96 -12.03
C GLY A 69 2.89 5.32 -12.05
N ASN A 70 2.76 4.09 -12.54
CA ASN A 70 1.50 3.38 -12.65
C ASN A 70 1.45 2.19 -11.69
N LEU A 71 0.29 1.96 -11.06
CA LEU A 71 0.03 0.72 -10.32
C LEU A 71 -0.14 -0.42 -11.32
N LEU A 72 0.79 -1.36 -11.32
CA LEU A 72 0.71 -2.57 -12.13
C LEU A 72 -0.25 -3.60 -11.52
N GLY A 73 -0.32 -3.63 -10.19
CA GLY A 73 -1.16 -4.58 -9.49
C GLY A 73 -1.01 -4.48 -7.98
N ARG A 74 -1.78 -5.32 -7.29
CA ARG A 74 -1.70 -5.52 -5.86
C ARG A 74 -1.81 -6.99 -5.53
N GLU A 75 -1.11 -7.42 -4.49
CA GLU A 75 -1.17 -8.77 -3.96
C GLU A 75 -1.34 -8.73 -2.44
N ASN A 76 -2.03 -9.74 -1.91
CA ASN A 76 -2.28 -9.91 -0.50
C ASN A 76 -1.70 -11.23 -0.02
N PHE A 77 -1.01 -11.21 1.11
CA PHE A 77 -0.37 -12.36 1.71
C PHE A 77 -0.80 -12.49 3.16
N MET A 78 -1.01 -13.72 3.58
CA MET A 78 -1.28 -14.05 4.97
C MET A 78 -0.03 -14.67 5.60
N MET A 79 0.35 -14.15 6.76
CA MET A 79 1.44 -14.64 7.59
C MET A 79 0.88 -15.08 8.93
N LEU A 80 1.18 -16.31 9.33
CA LEU A 80 0.88 -16.79 10.68
C LEU A 80 1.83 -16.09 11.66
N GLN A 81 1.26 -15.43 12.67
CA GLN A 81 2.08 -14.85 13.75
C GLN A 81 2.35 -15.94 14.79
N THR A 82 3.61 -16.06 15.20
CA THR A 82 3.89 -16.65 16.52
C THR A 82 3.61 -15.58 17.58
N GLN A 83 3.14 -15.99 18.77
CA GLN A 83 2.94 -15.04 19.88
C GLN A 83 4.24 -14.24 20.08
N GLU A 84 4.11 -12.92 20.19
CA GLU A 84 5.19 -11.94 20.46
C GLU A 84 6.04 -11.44 19.27
N GLU A 85 5.71 -11.74 18.01
CA GLU A 85 6.45 -11.10 16.90
C GLU A 85 6.07 -9.64 16.72
N SER A 86 7.09 -8.77 16.69
CA SER A 86 6.87 -7.36 16.35
C SER A 86 6.54 -7.20 14.87
N THR A 87 5.72 -6.18 14.55
CA THR A 87 5.39 -5.78 13.16
C THR A 87 6.65 -5.62 12.30
N GLU A 88 7.74 -5.09 12.90
CA GLU A 88 9.06 -4.97 12.28
C GLU A 88 9.62 -6.33 11.81
N THR A 89 9.54 -7.33 12.67
CA THR A 89 10.04 -8.69 12.42
C THR A 89 9.24 -9.33 11.29
N ILE A 90 7.93 -9.18 11.31
CA ILE A 90 7.01 -9.74 10.31
C ILE A 90 7.30 -9.12 8.93
N ILE A 91 7.41 -7.79 8.85
CA ILE A 91 7.76 -7.11 7.58
C ILE A 91 9.13 -7.55 7.07
N SER A 92 10.12 -7.67 7.96
CA SER A 92 11.47 -8.10 7.56
C SER A 92 11.45 -9.52 6.97
N LYS A 93 10.80 -10.46 7.65
CA LYS A 93 10.64 -11.85 7.17
C LYS A 93 9.87 -11.90 5.84
N PHE A 94 8.82 -11.10 5.72
CA PHE A 94 8.06 -11.00 4.48
C PHE A 94 8.94 -10.53 3.32
N ILE A 95 9.72 -9.46 3.50
CA ILE A 95 10.61 -8.95 2.45
C ILE A 95 11.62 -10.03 2.04
N GLU A 96 12.23 -10.73 3.00
CA GLU A 96 13.17 -11.82 2.70
C GLU A 96 12.49 -12.94 1.89
N GLN A 97 11.35 -13.45 2.33
CA GLN A 97 10.66 -14.55 1.64
C GLN A 97 10.13 -14.13 0.26
N PHE A 98 9.52 -12.95 0.18
CA PHE A 98 8.89 -12.43 -1.04
C PHE A 98 9.93 -12.17 -2.14
N TYR A 99 11.02 -11.47 -1.83
CA TYR A 99 12.03 -11.15 -2.83
C TYR A 99 13.01 -12.29 -3.11
N TYR A 100 13.11 -13.30 -2.24
CA TYR A 100 13.87 -14.51 -2.54
C TYR A 100 13.26 -15.30 -3.72
N GLN A 101 11.93 -15.29 -3.84
CA GLN A 101 11.20 -15.95 -4.93
C GLN A 101 10.88 -15.03 -6.11
N SER A 102 11.01 -13.71 -5.94
CA SER A 102 10.64 -12.73 -6.95
C SER A 102 11.69 -12.62 -8.06
N SER A 103 11.23 -12.59 -9.31
CA SER A 103 12.08 -12.27 -10.47
C SER A 103 12.39 -10.78 -10.59
N HIS A 104 11.73 -9.92 -9.80
CA HIS A 104 11.84 -8.48 -9.92
C HIS A 104 11.86 -7.77 -8.57
N ILE A 105 12.94 -7.01 -8.33
CA ILE A 105 13.17 -6.25 -7.10
C ILE A 105 13.05 -4.76 -7.44
N PRO A 106 12.21 -3.97 -6.75
CA PRO A 106 12.05 -2.55 -7.06
C PRO A 106 13.28 -1.75 -6.63
N LYS A 107 13.38 -0.49 -7.10
CA LYS A 107 14.42 0.44 -6.62
C LYS A 107 14.12 0.94 -5.21
N GLU A 108 12.84 1.04 -4.87
CA GLU A 108 12.40 1.47 -3.56
C GLU A 108 11.34 0.53 -3.00
N ILE A 109 11.43 0.23 -1.71
CA ILE A 109 10.42 -0.49 -0.95
C ILE A 109 9.96 0.43 0.17
N ILE A 110 8.68 0.81 0.13
CA ILE A 110 8.06 1.66 1.15
C ILE A 110 7.36 0.78 2.16
N ILE A 111 7.60 1.04 3.45
CA ILE A 111 7.08 0.23 4.56
C ILE A 111 6.47 1.10 5.66
N PRO A 112 5.54 0.56 6.47
CA PRO A 112 4.89 1.32 7.54
C PRO A 112 5.74 1.42 8.81
N GLU A 113 6.69 0.51 9.02
CA GLU A 113 7.48 0.42 10.25
C GLU A 113 8.99 0.52 10.01
N LYS A 114 9.77 0.90 11.02
CA LYS A 114 11.23 1.08 10.86
C LYS A 114 11.90 -0.25 11.15
N LEU A 115 12.74 -0.73 10.23
CA LEU A 115 13.53 -1.95 10.43
C LEU A 115 14.88 -1.62 11.08
N GLN A 116 15.22 -2.28 12.18
CA GLN A 116 16.52 -2.20 12.85
C GLN A 116 17.63 -2.72 11.93
N LYS A 117 17.38 -3.85 11.25
CA LYS A 117 18.33 -4.47 10.32
C LYS A 117 18.17 -4.00 8.88
N LYS A 118 17.61 -2.80 8.67
CA LYS A 118 17.38 -2.21 7.34
C LYS A 118 18.59 -2.32 6.42
N THR A 119 19.78 -1.94 6.88
CA THR A 119 20.99 -1.93 6.04
C THR A 119 21.36 -3.33 5.55
N LYS A 120 21.21 -4.34 6.41
CA LYS A 120 21.50 -5.74 6.03
C LYS A 120 20.54 -6.23 4.95
N LEU A 121 19.26 -5.90 5.09
CA LEU A 121 18.24 -6.21 4.09
C LEU A 121 18.51 -5.49 2.75
N GLU A 122 18.88 -4.20 2.77
CA GLU A 122 19.25 -3.47 1.54
C GLU A 122 20.45 -4.10 0.83
N VAL A 123 21.49 -4.51 1.57
CA VAL A 123 22.65 -5.22 1.02
C VAL A 123 22.22 -6.53 0.36
N TRP A 124 21.48 -7.36 1.08
CA TRP A 124 20.99 -8.63 0.55
C TRP A 124 20.11 -8.44 -0.71
N LEU A 125 19.22 -7.45 -0.72
CA LEU A 125 18.40 -7.11 -1.90
C LEU A 125 19.25 -6.68 -3.10
N ASN A 126 20.35 -5.96 -2.88
CA ASN A 126 21.29 -5.58 -3.93
C ASN A 126 22.04 -6.80 -4.49
N GLU A 127 22.45 -7.72 -3.62
CA GLU A 127 23.11 -8.98 -4.00
C GLU A 127 22.19 -9.82 -4.90
N ILE A 128 20.94 -10.08 -4.48
CA ILE A 128 20.00 -10.89 -5.28
C ILE A 128 19.52 -10.16 -6.55
N ASN A 129 19.62 -8.82 -6.61
CA ASN A 129 19.43 -8.03 -7.82
C ASN A 129 20.68 -8.02 -8.75
N ASN A 130 21.79 -8.66 -8.37
CA ASN A 130 23.07 -8.62 -9.07
C ASN A 130 23.63 -7.20 -9.24
N GLU A 131 23.47 -6.34 -8.22
CA GLU A 131 24.02 -4.98 -8.18
C GLU A 131 23.61 -4.08 -9.36
N LYS A 132 22.52 -4.41 -10.07
CA LYS A 132 22.02 -3.62 -11.22
C LYS A 132 21.65 -2.19 -10.82
N TYR A 133 21.20 -2.01 -9.59
CA TYR A 133 20.91 -0.73 -8.97
C TYR A 133 20.76 -0.88 -7.46
N ASN A 134 20.96 0.23 -6.75
CA ASN A 134 20.82 0.31 -5.29
C ASN A 134 19.34 0.34 -4.88
N VAL A 135 18.91 -0.69 -4.15
CA VAL A 135 17.59 -0.85 -3.57
C VAL A 135 17.53 -0.13 -2.22
N LYS A 136 16.45 0.63 -2.00
CA LYS A 136 16.25 1.39 -0.76
C LYS A 136 14.94 1.05 -0.07
N ILE A 137 15.02 0.74 1.22
CA ILE A 137 13.87 0.55 2.09
C ILE A 137 13.56 1.86 2.81
N ILE A 138 12.32 2.34 2.74
CA ILE A 138 11.95 3.68 3.20
C ILE A 138 10.72 3.60 4.10
N LYS A 139 10.84 4.08 5.35
CA LYS A 139 9.70 4.43 6.20
C LYS A 139 9.41 5.93 6.02
N PRO A 140 8.40 6.32 5.23
CA PRO A 140 8.09 7.73 5.03
C PRO A 140 7.41 8.32 6.26
N THR A 141 7.82 9.53 6.64
CA THR A 141 7.20 10.27 7.76
C THR A 141 6.31 11.41 7.29
N ILE A 142 6.47 11.89 6.06
CA ILE A 142 5.69 12.97 5.44
C ILE A 142 5.63 12.82 3.90
N GLY A 143 4.80 13.63 3.26
CA GLY A 143 4.79 13.82 1.80
C GLY A 143 4.08 12.72 1.00
N LYS A 144 4.35 12.66 -0.31
CA LYS A 144 3.66 11.74 -1.24
C LYS A 144 3.84 10.26 -0.87
N LYS A 145 5.03 9.88 -0.40
CA LYS A 145 5.35 8.50 0.04
C LYS A 145 4.51 8.07 1.24
N LEU A 146 4.25 8.97 2.19
CA LEU A 146 3.34 8.68 3.30
C LEU A 146 1.88 8.59 2.82
N LYS A 147 1.46 9.48 1.91
CA LYS A 147 0.09 9.44 1.35
C LYS A 147 -0.19 8.09 0.66
N ILE A 148 0.74 7.57 -0.13
CA ILE A 148 0.54 6.29 -0.82
C ILE A 148 0.51 5.13 0.17
N LEU A 149 1.38 5.12 1.17
CA LEU A 149 1.36 4.13 2.24
C LEU A 149 0.00 4.11 2.97
N ASN A 150 -0.54 5.28 3.30
CA ASN A 150 -1.86 5.40 3.94
C ASN A 150 -3.02 5.00 3.02
N LEU A 151 -2.90 5.23 1.71
CA LEU A 151 -3.89 4.75 0.73
C LEU A 151 -3.95 3.23 0.67
N VAL A 152 -2.80 2.55 0.73
CA VAL A 152 -2.74 1.08 0.84
C VAL A 152 -3.46 0.65 2.13
N LYS A 153 -3.13 1.25 3.28
CA LYS A 153 -3.75 0.93 4.59
C LYS A 153 -5.28 0.97 4.57
N ARG A 154 -5.86 1.97 3.90
CA ARG A 154 -7.32 2.17 3.81
C ARG A 154 -8.06 1.12 2.97
N ASN A 155 -7.37 0.35 2.12
CA ASN A 155 -8.00 -0.73 1.35
C ASN A 155 -7.92 -2.09 2.08
N ALA A 156 -7.06 -2.22 3.09
CA ALA A 156 -6.89 -3.43 3.90
C ALA A 156 -7.90 -3.56 5.06
N GLN A 157 -8.89 -2.66 5.14
CA GLN A 157 -10.00 -2.66 6.11
C GLN A 157 -11.36 -2.80 5.42
#